data_AF-A0A1E5G0V5-F1
#
_entry.id   AF-A0A1E5G0V5-F1
#
_cell.length_a   1.000
_cell.length_b   1.000
_cell.length_c   1.000
_cell.angle_alpha   90.00
_cell.angle_beta   90.00
_cell.angle_gamma   90.00
#
_symmetry.space_group_name_H-M   'P 1'
#
loop_
_entity.id
_entity.type
_entity.pdbx_description
1 polymer ?
#
loop_
_entity_poly.entity_id
_entity_poly.type
_entity_poly.pdbx_seq_one_letter_code
_entity_poly.pdbx_strand_id
1 'polypeptide(L)'
;MSYKMLGISGEVEVRIINRDSYIAVRSIANNQNADIEWIAEKGQVVISTDVIGTPLEVILHSNGRLAIVNGNAFILREPIRNIDGTLYIQTHSLVDIVGAITNKPMTATIVRNVLEIK
;
A
#
# COMPACT_ATOMS: atom_id res chain seq x y z
N MET A 1 -3.75 -4.14 13.40
CA MET A 1 -4.73 -3.03 13.45
C MET A 1 -5.76 -3.38 12.42
N SER A 2 -7.04 -3.34 12.78
CA SER A 2 -8.09 -3.67 11.84
C SER A 2 -8.09 -2.67 10.69
N TYR A 3 -8.35 -3.18 9.50
CA TYR A 3 -8.21 -2.44 8.26
C TYR A 3 -9.38 -2.75 7.34
N LYS A 4 -9.82 -1.73 6.62
CA LYS A 4 -10.83 -1.87 5.58
C LYS A 4 -10.49 -0.99 4.39
N MET A 5 -10.43 -1.57 3.20
CA MET A 5 -10.24 -0.85 1.96
C MET A 5 -11.05 -1.52 0.86
N LEU A 6 -11.80 -0.72 0.09
CA LEU A 6 -12.54 -1.23 -1.08
C LEU A 6 -13.46 -2.43 -0.77
N GLY A 7 -14.06 -2.45 0.42
CA GLY A 7 -14.93 -3.55 0.87
C GLY A 7 -14.20 -4.76 1.44
N ILE A 8 -12.86 -4.80 1.35
CA ILE A 8 -12.02 -5.87 1.90
C ILE A 8 -11.58 -5.47 3.28
N SER A 9 -11.74 -6.38 4.23
CA SER A 9 -11.38 -6.19 5.63
C SER A 9 -10.29 -7.18 6.04
N GLY A 10 -9.43 -6.78 6.95
CA GLY A 10 -8.37 -7.64 7.46
C GLY A 10 -7.57 -6.96 8.55
N GLU A 11 -6.40 -7.52 8.85
CA GLU A 11 -5.46 -6.94 9.80
C GLU A 11 -4.22 -6.43 9.06
N VAL A 12 -3.76 -5.25 9.43
CA VAL A 12 -2.52 -4.67 8.91
C VAL A 12 -1.58 -4.28 10.04
N GLU A 13 -0.29 -4.36 9.75
CA GLU A 13 0.73 -3.80 10.62
C GLU A 13 0.88 -2.30 10.30
N VAL A 14 0.78 -1.47 11.34
CA VAL A 14 0.87 -0.01 11.23
C VAL A 14 1.99 0.50 12.12
N ARG A 15 2.77 1.44 11.59
CA ARG A 15 3.75 2.24 12.34
C ARG A 15 3.35 3.70 12.26
N ILE A 16 3.41 4.39 13.39
CA ILE A 16 3.25 5.85 13.44
C ILE A 16 4.64 6.47 13.53
N ILE A 17 4.99 7.30 12.55
CA ILE A 17 6.29 7.97 12.48
C ILE A 17 6.04 9.44 12.19
N ASN A 18 6.55 10.33 13.03
CA ASN A 18 6.37 11.77 12.89
C ASN A 18 4.89 12.20 12.71
N ARG A 19 3.97 11.54 13.42
CA ARG A 19 2.50 11.74 13.35
C ARG A 19 1.83 11.24 12.06
N ASP A 20 2.59 10.67 11.12
CA ASP A 20 2.04 9.99 9.96
C ASP A 20 1.89 8.49 10.21
N SER A 21 0.85 7.90 9.62
CA SER A 21 0.66 6.46 9.60
C SER A 21 1.33 5.83 8.39
N TYR A 22 1.97 4.70 8.63
CA TYR A 22 2.65 3.87 7.66
C TYR A 22 2.12 2.45 7.78
N ILE A 23 1.83 1.81 6.67
CA ILE A 23 1.23 0.47 6.64
C ILE A 23 2.21 -0.49 5.99
N ALA A 24 2.40 -1.66 6.59
CA ALA A 24 3.25 -2.69 6.02
C ALA A 24 2.65 -3.18 4.70
N VAL A 25 3.43 -3.05 3.63
CA VAL A 25 3.01 -3.37 2.25
C VAL A 25 2.52 -4.81 2.13
N ARG A 26 3.27 -5.76 2.70
CA ARG A 26 2.89 -7.19 2.69
C ARG A 26 1.56 -7.46 3.39
N SER A 27 1.25 -6.73 4.47
CA SER A 27 0.00 -6.95 5.20
C SER A 27 -1.23 -6.52 4.39
N ILE A 28 -1.12 -5.43 3.63
CA ILE A 28 -2.18 -5.00 2.69
C ILE A 28 -2.34 -6.04 1.57
N ALA A 29 -1.23 -6.44 0.97
CA ALA A 29 -1.20 -7.41 -0.12
C ALA A 29 -1.82 -8.76 0.30
N ASN A 30 -1.48 -9.26 1.50
CA ASN A 30 -2.07 -10.49 2.03
C ASN A 30 -3.60 -10.39 2.20
N ASN A 31 -4.13 -9.25 2.67
CA ASN A 31 -5.58 -9.05 2.80
C ASN A 31 -6.31 -9.08 1.45
N GLN A 32 -5.58 -8.80 0.36
CA GLN A 32 -6.08 -8.84 -1.02
C GLN A 32 -5.89 -10.20 -1.70
N ASN A 33 -5.33 -11.19 -1.00
CA ASN A 33 -4.87 -12.47 -1.59
C ASN A 33 -3.89 -12.24 -2.75
N ALA A 34 -3.04 -11.23 -2.64
CA ALA A 34 -2.06 -10.89 -3.65
C ALA A 34 -0.86 -11.85 -3.64
N ASP A 35 -0.32 -12.13 -4.81
CA ASP A 35 1.01 -12.71 -4.98
C ASP A 35 2.07 -11.64 -4.74
N ILE A 36 3.12 -11.98 -4.01
CA ILE A 36 4.18 -11.04 -3.60
C ILE A 36 5.54 -11.62 -3.93
N GLU A 37 6.30 -10.91 -4.75
CA GLU A 37 7.67 -11.26 -5.13
C GLU A 37 8.65 -10.18 -4.69
N TRP A 38 9.80 -10.58 -4.14
CA TRP A 38 10.92 -9.67 -3.88
C TRP A 38 12.02 -9.87 -4.91
N ILE A 39 12.35 -8.83 -5.65
CA ILE A 39 13.41 -8.83 -6.65
C ILE A 39 14.64 -8.13 -6.06
N ALA A 40 15.52 -8.93 -5.46
CA ALA A 40 16.67 -8.44 -4.69
C ALA A 40 17.62 -7.56 -5.51
N GLU A 41 17.92 -7.93 -6.75
CA GLU A 41 18.83 -7.21 -7.64
C GLU A 41 18.37 -5.77 -7.94
N LYS A 42 17.05 -5.55 -7.92
CA LYS A 42 16.42 -4.25 -8.18
C LYS A 42 15.95 -3.54 -6.91
N GLY A 43 16.08 -4.17 -5.75
CA GLY A 43 15.60 -3.66 -4.47
C GLY A 43 14.11 -3.31 -4.48
N GLN A 44 13.29 -4.11 -5.17
CA GLN A 44 11.86 -3.83 -5.37
C GLN A 44 10.98 -5.02 -4.98
N VAL A 45 9.78 -4.71 -4.49
CA VAL A 45 8.70 -5.69 -4.33
C VAL A 45 7.71 -5.53 -5.47
N VAL A 46 7.27 -6.65 -6.03
CA VAL A 46 6.20 -6.74 -7.03
C VAL A 46 5.02 -7.43 -6.37
N ILE A 47 3.84 -6.84 -6.50
CA ILE A 47 2.59 -7.31 -5.91
C ILE A 47 1.59 -7.46 -7.04
N SER A 48 1.07 -8.67 -7.24
CA SER A 48 0.06 -8.98 -8.24
C SER A 48 -1.22 -9.39 -7.55
N THR A 49 -2.33 -8.73 -7.85
CA THR A 49 -3.62 -9.01 -7.20
C THR A 49 -4.78 -8.75 -8.15
N ASP A 50 -5.94 -9.33 -7.86
CA ASP A 50 -7.20 -8.90 -8.47
C ASP A 50 -7.96 -8.04 -7.45
N VAL A 51 -8.28 -6.79 -7.81
CA VAL A 51 -9.10 -5.91 -6.98
C VAL A 51 -10.38 -5.61 -7.73
N ILE A 52 -11.49 -6.22 -7.29
CA ILE A 52 -12.83 -6.01 -7.86
C ILE A 52 -12.86 -6.34 -9.37
N GLY A 53 -12.31 -7.49 -9.75
CA GLY A 53 -12.26 -7.96 -11.14
C GLY A 53 -11.26 -7.21 -12.02
N THR A 54 -10.36 -6.44 -11.43
CA THR A 54 -9.30 -5.71 -12.13
C THR A 54 -7.94 -6.22 -11.69
N PRO A 55 -7.17 -6.86 -12.59
CA PRO A 55 -5.78 -7.21 -12.33
C PRO A 55 -4.94 -5.96 -12.08
N LEU A 56 -4.20 -5.97 -10.97
CA LEU A 56 -3.26 -4.93 -10.57
C LEU A 56 -1.89 -5.56 -10.35
N GLU A 57 -0.89 -4.98 -11.01
CA GLU A 57 0.52 -5.16 -10.70
C GLU A 57 1.04 -3.86 -10.07
N VAL A 58 1.62 -3.97 -8.88
CA VAL A 58 2.21 -2.86 -8.12
C VAL A 58 3.68 -3.15 -7.88
N ILE A 59 4.56 -2.26 -8.35
CA ILE A 59 6.01 -2.32 -8.11
C ILE A 59 6.38 -1.18 -7.17
N LEU A 60 7.03 -1.51 -6.05
CA LEU A 60 7.52 -0.55 -5.06
C LEU A 60 9.02 -0.73 -4.85
N HIS A 61 9.77 0.37 -4.97
CA HIS A 61 11.21 0.36 -4.70
C HIS A 61 11.48 0.66 -3.22
N SER A 62 12.31 -0.16 -2.57
CA SER A 62 12.75 0.06 -1.20
C SER A 62 13.47 1.41 -1.10
N ASN A 63 13.12 2.24 -0.11
CA ASN A 63 13.68 3.58 0.09
C ASN A 63 13.44 4.56 -1.07
N GLY A 64 12.62 4.19 -2.06
CA GLY A 64 12.25 5.01 -3.21
C GLY A 64 10.94 5.76 -3.00
N ARG A 65 10.73 6.83 -3.78
CA ARG A 65 9.46 7.57 -3.88
C ARG A 65 8.64 7.19 -5.11
N LEU A 66 9.04 6.15 -5.84
CA LEU A 66 8.35 5.72 -7.04
C LEU A 66 7.58 4.44 -6.76
N ALA A 67 6.29 4.47 -7.06
CA ALA A 67 5.45 3.30 -7.24
C ALA A 67 5.04 3.19 -8.71
N ILE A 68 5.01 1.98 -9.26
CA ILE A 68 4.47 1.74 -10.59
C ILE A 68 3.23 0.86 -10.42
N VAL A 69 2.09 1.28 -10.96
CA VAL A 69 0.87 0.49 -10.96
C VAL A 69 0.36 0.30 -12.38
N ASN A 70 0.30 -0.95 -12.84
CA ASN A 70 -0.06 -1.30 -14.22
C ASN A 70 0.71 -0.46 -15.26
N GLY A 71 2.02 -0.29 -15.05
CA GLY A 71 2.90 0.51 -15.91
C GLY A 71 2.85 2.03 -15.69
N ASN A 72 1.93 2.55 -14.89
CA ASN A 72 1.82 3.99 -14.60
C ASN A 72 2.65 4.37 -13.37
N ALA A 73 3.45 5.42 -13.49
CA ALA A 73 4.30 5.93 -12.41
C ALA A 73 3.52 6.87 -11.45
N PHE A 74 3.65 6.60 -10.16
CA PHE A 74 3.11 7.41 -9.06
C PHE A 74 4.25 7.88 -8.15
N ILE A 75 4.31 9.19 -7.91
CA ILE A 75 5.25 9.78 -6.96
C ILE A 75 4.61 9.77 -5.58
N LEU A 76 5.22 9.05 -4.66
CA LEU A 76 4.82 8.98 -3.26
C LEU A 76 5.16 10.28 -2.55
N ARG A 77 4.32 10.69 -1.61
CA ARG A 77 4.58 11.87 -0.74
C ARG A 77 5.82 11.63 0.11
N GLU A 78 5.97 10.40 0.61
CA GLU A 78 7.10 9.95 1.41
C GLU A 78 7.72 8.69 0.78
N PRO A 79 9.04 8.47 0.91
CA PRO A 79 9.66 7.25 0.41
C PRO A 79 9.13 6.02 1.15
N ILE A 80 9.13 4.87 0.46
CA ILE A 80 8.91 3.57 1.09
C ILE A 80 9.96 3.37 2.17
N ARG A 81 9.53 3.12 3.40
CA ARG A 81 10.44 2.88 4.51
C ARG A 81 10.72 1.40 4.65
N ASN A 82 11.98 1.03 4.75
CA ASN A 82 12.38 -0.30 5.19
C ASN A 82 12.73 -0.26 6.67
N ILE A 83 11.92 -0.93 7.50
CA ILE A 83 12.11 -1.01 8.96
C ILE A 83 12.21 -2.49 9.31
N ASP A 84 13.38 -2.90 9.78
CA ASP A 84 13.70 -4.29 10.16
C ASP A 84 13.37 -5.31 9.05
N GLY A 85 13.56 -4.94 7.77
CA GLY A 85 13.29 -5.78 6.61
C GLY A 85 11.85 -5.72 6.10
N THR A 86 10.95 -5.02 6.80
CA THR A 86 9.56 -4.83 6.36
C THR A 86 9.42 -3.50 5.62
N LEU A 87 8.81 -3.53 4.43
CA LEU A 87 8.51 -2.33 3.65
C LEU A 87 7.19 -1.71 4.09
N TYR A 88 7.21 -0.39 4.27
CA TYR A 88 6.09 0.41 4.69
C TYR A 88 5.81 1.54 3.71
N ILE A 89 4.54 1.68 3.34
CA ILE A 89 4.04 2.81 2.55
C ILE A 89 3.31 3.79 3.48
N GLN A 90 3.52 5.09 3.30
CA GLN A 90 2.75 6.10 4.02
C GLN A 90 1.28 6.03 3.59
N THR A 91 0.36 6.02 4.56
CA THR A 91 -1.09 5.86 4.31
C THR A 91 -1.62 6.86 3.29
N HIS A 92 -1.21 8.13 3.34
CA HIS A 92 -1.65 9.13 2.37
C HIS A 92 -1.17 8.85 0.94
N SER A 93 0.04 8.30 0.78
CA SER A 93 0.53 7.89 -0.54
C SER A 93 -0.26 6.68 -1.08
N LEU A 94 -0.64 5.74 -0.21
CA LEU A 94 -1.53 4.63 -0.58
C LEU A 94 -2.92 5.15 -1.01
N VAL A 95 -3.50 6.10 -0.26
CA VAL A 95 -4.77 6.73 -0.60
C VAL A 95 -4.73 7.38 -1.97
N ASP A 96 -3.67 8.13 -2.28
CA ASP A 96 -3.50 8.79 -3.58
C ASP A 96 -3.47 7.77 -4.73
N ILE A 97 -2.71 6.68 -4.57
CA ILE A 97 -2.62 5.59 -5.55
C ILE A 97 -3.99 4.94 -5.76
N VAL A 98 -4.65 4.54 -4.67
CA VAL A 98 -5.95 3.84 -4.74
C VAL A 98 -7.02 4.76 -5.34
N GLY A 99 -7.01 6.04 -5.00
CA GLY A 99 -7.92 7.02 -5.57
C GLY A 99 -7.73 7.21 -7.08
N ALA A 100 -6.48 7.24 -7.53
CA ALA A 100 -6.16 7.30 -8.94
C ALA A 100 -6.60 6.03 -9.71
N ILE A 101 -6.32 4.84 -9.17
CA ILE A 101 -6.70 3.55 -9.79
C ILE A 101 -8.22 3.43 -9.92
N THR A 102 -8.95 3.84 -8.87
CA THR A 102 -10.41 3.72 -8.82
C THR A 102 -11.15 4.91 -9.45
N ASN A 103 -10.40 5.92 -9.90
CA ASN A 103 -10.90 7.20 -10.38
C ASN A 103 -11.91 7.84 -9.41
N LYS A 104 -11.59 7.79 -8.10
CA LYS A 104 -12.44 8.31 -7.02
C LYS A 104 -11.58 9.03 -5.98
N PRO A 105 -12.04 10.15 -5.42
CA PRO A 105 -11.36 10.74 -4.28
C PRO A 105 -11.44 9.75 -3.11
N MET A 106 -10.28 9.44 -2.54
CA MET A 106 -10.17 8.54 -1.39
C MET A 106 -9.66 9.29 -0.17
N THR A 107 -10.03 8.80 1.00
CA THR A 107 -9.56 9.30 2.30
C THR A 107 -9.17 8.13 3.20
N ALA A 108 -8.24 8.39 4.11
CA ALA A 108 -7.94 7.47 5.21
C ALA A 108 -8.44 8.05 6.51
N THR A 109 -9.19 7.25 7.28
CA THR A 109 -9.69 7.61 8.60
C THR A 109 -9.38 6.51 9.60
N ILE A 110 -9.08 6.89 10.85
CA ILE A 110 -8.91 5.94 11.94
C ILE A 110 -10.11 6.11 12.89
N VAL A 111 -10.97 5.09 12.97
CA VAL A 111 -12.15 5.08 13.83
C VAL A 111 -12.13 3.82 14.68
N ARG A 112 -12.12 3.96 16.02
CA ARG A 112 -12.14 2.82 16.97
C ARG A 112 -11.07 1.76 16.65
N ASN A 113 -9.83 2.18 16.39
CA ASN A 113 -8.70 1.32 15.99
C ASN A 113 -8.86 0.59 14.65
N VAL A 114 -9.80 1.03 13.80
CA VAL A 114 -9.94 0.58 12.42
C VAL A 114 -9.40 1.66 11.49
N LEU A 115 -8.43 1.30 10.65
CA LEU A 115 -7.99 2.12 9.53
C LEU A 115 -8.88 1.85 8.32
N GLU A 116 -9.72 2.82 7.94
CA GLU A 116 -10.61 2.72 6.79
C GLU A 116 -10.13 3.62 5.65
N ILE A 117 -9.98 3.03 4.45
CA ILE A 117 -9.71 3.72 3.18
C ILE A 117 -10.97 3.65 2.31
N LYS A 118 -11.59 4.80 2.03
CA LYS A 118 -12.85 4.92 1.29
C LYS A 118 -13.02 6.27 0.59
#